data_AF-A0A967H155-F1
#
_entry.id   AF-A0A967H155-F1
#
_cell.length_a   1.000
_cell.length_b   1.000
_cell.length_c   1.000
_cell.angle_alpha   90.00
_cell.angle_beta   90.00
_cell.angle_gamma   90.00
#
_symmetry.space_group_name_H-M   'P 1'
#
loop_
_entity.id
_entity.type
_entity.pdbx_description
1 polymer ?
#
loop_
_entity_poly.entity_id
_entity_poly.type
_entity_poly.pdbx_seq_one_letter_code
_entity_poly.pdbx_strand_id
1 'polypeptide(L)' 'MIVQCQACQTRFRLADEKVKPGGTKVRCSKCKEIFTVTPP' A
#
# COMPACT_ATOMS: atom_id res chain seq x y z
N MET A 1 -8.10 -3.06 -2.84
CA MET A 1 -7.48 -2.30 -3.93
C MET A 1 -6.18 -2.95 -4.38
N ILE A 2 -5.77 -2.75 -5.63
CA ILE A 2 -4.42 -3.11 -6.08
C ILE A 2 -3.53 -1.87 -5.84
N VAL A 3 -2.49 -2.02 -5.04
CA VAL A 3 -1.51 -0.95 -4.77
C VAL A 3 -0.19 -1.31 -5.44
N GLN A 4 0.49 -0.28 -5.94
CA GLN A 4 1.81 -0.40 -6.52
C GLN A 4 2.84 0.25 -5.59
N CYS A 5 3.89 -0.48 -5.23
CA CYS A 5 5.00 0.08 -4.49
C CYS A 5 5.81 1.02 -5.40
N GLN A 6 6.09 2.23 -4.93
CA GLN A 6 6.90 3.21 -5.66
C GLN A 6 8.37 2.80 -5.79
N ALA A 7 8.91 2.05 -4.81
CA ALA A 7 10.33 1.70 -4.77
C ALA A 7 10.69 0.53 -5.71
N CYS A 8 9.86 -0.51 -5.78
CA CYS A 8 10.16 -1.73 -6.54
C CYS A 8 9.11 -2.06 -7.62
N GLN A 9 8.14 -1.16 -7.83
CA GLN A 9 7.05 -1.27 -8.79
C GLN A 9 6.20 -2.54 -8.67
N THR A 10 6.30 -3.26 -7.54
CA THR A 10 5.54 -4.47 -7.29
C THR A 10 4.08 -4.13 -7.02
N ARG A 11 3.17 -4.90 -7.63
CA ARG A 11 1.73 -4.77 -7.45
C ARG A 11 1.26 -5.82 -6.48
N PHE A 12 0.50 -5.41 -5.48
CA PHE A 12 -0.07 -6.32 -4.49
C PHE A 12 -1.49 -5.90 -4.13
N ARG A 13 -2.29 -6.89 -3.74
CA ARG A 13 -3.68 -6.67 -3.35
C ARG A 13 -3.71 -6.30 -1.87
N LEU A 14 -4.18 -5.10 -1.58
CA LEU A 14 -4.43 -4.64 -0.22
C LEU A 14 -5.92 -4.79 0.08
N ALA A 15 -6.24 -5.36 1.24
CA ALA A 15 -7.62 -5.41 1.72
C ALA A 15 -8.09 -3.98 2.03
N ASP A 16 -9.12 -3.52 1.33
CA ASP A 16 -9.68 -2.18 1.49
C ASP A 16 -10.16 -1.91 2.92
N GLU A 17 -10.61 -2.95 3.61
CA GLU A 17 -11.01 -2.89 5.03
C GLU A 17 -9.87 -2.40 5.96
N LYS A 18 -8.62 -2.55 5.55
CA LYS A 18 -7.44 -2.05 6.28
C LYS A 18 -7.00 -0.66 5.82
N VAL A 19 -7.58 -0.14 4.74
CA VAL A 19 -7.28 1.18 4.19
C VAL A 19 -8.25 2.17 4.83
N LYS A 20 -7.76 2.92 5.83
CA LYS A 20 -8.55 3.95 6.47
C LYS A 20 -8.71 5.14 5.52
N PRO A 21 -9.82 5.89 5.60
CA PRO A 21 -10.02 7.10 4.82
C PRO A 21 -8.95 8.17 5.08
N GLY A 22 -8.34 8.18 6.28
CA GLY A 22 -7.21 9.06 6.62
C GLY A 22 -5.83 8.59 6.10
N GLY A 23 -5.81 7.54 5.29
CA GLY A 23 -4.58 6.88 4.83
C GLY A 23 -4.11 5.78 5.78
N THR A 24 -3.49 4.76 5.20
CA THR A 24 -2.90 3.61 5.93
C THR A 24 -1.42 3.50 5.60
N LYS A 25 -0.59 3.33 6.63
CA LYS A 25 0.83 2.97 6.46
C LYS A 25 0.93 1.51 6.03
N VAL A 26 1.55 1.28 4.89
CA VAL A 26 1.71 -0.04 4.29
C VAL A 26 3.19 -0.33 4.16
N ARG A 27 3.59 -1.54 4.56
CA ARG A 27 4.95 -2.04 4.33
C ARG A 27 4.94 -2.95 3.12
N CYS A 28 5.79 -2.67 2.14
CA CYS A 28 5.98 -3.53 0.99
C CYS A 28 6.59 -4.87 1.42
N SER A 29 5.97 -5.99 1.06
CA SER A 29 6.50 -7.32 1.39
C SER A 29 7.82 -7.65 0.67
N LYS A 30 8.12 -6.95 -0.44
CA LYS A 30 9.28 -7.24 -1.28
C LYS A 30 10.52 -6.42 -0.88
N CYS A 31 10.39 -5.09 -0.81
CA CYS A 31 11.50 -4.19 -0.49
C CYS A 31 11.46 -3.66 0.95
N LYS A 32 10.42 -3.98 1.73
CA LYS A 32 10.19 -3.46 3.10
C LYS A 32 10.00 -1.94 3.20
N GLU A 33 9.86 -1.26 2.06
CA GLU A 33 9.53 0.17 2.00
C GLU A 33 8.21 0.45 2.71
N ILE A 34 8.18 1.50 3.53
CA ILE A 34 6.98 1.94 4.25
C ILE A 34 6.45 3.18 3.57
N PHE A 35 5.22 3.10 3.06
CA PHE A 35 4.57 4.23 2.40
C PHE A 35 3.10 4.33 2.83
N THR A 36 2.56 5.53 2.75
CA THR A 36 1.15 5.78 3.10
C THR A 36 0.31 5.66 1.83
N VAL A 37 -0.75 4.87 1.90
CA VAL A 37 -1.73 4.74 0.81
C VAL A 37 -3.02 5.39 1.28
N THR A 38 -3.51 6.34 0.49
CA THR A 38 -4.84 6.94 0.64
C THR A 38 -5.78 6.32 -0.40
N PRO A 39 -7.02 5.97 -0.01
CA PRO A 39 -8.05 5.64 -0.99
C PRO A 39 -8.35 6.88 -1.86
N PRO A 40 -8.76 6.70 -3.13
CA PRO A 40 -9.18 7.80 -4.01
C PRO A 40 -10.49 8.46 -3.55
#